data_AF-A0A9X3BHI9-F1
#
_entry.id   AF-A0A9X3BHI9-F1
#
_cell.length_a   1.000
_cell.length_b   1.000
_cell.length_c   1.000
_cell.angle_alpha   90.00
_cell.angle_beta   90.00
_cell.angle_gamma   90.00
#
_symmetry.space_group_name_H-M   'P 1'
#
loop_
_entity.id
_entity.type
_entity.pdbx_description
1 polymer ?
#
loop_
_entity_poly.entity_id
_entity_poly.type
_entity_poly.pdbx_seq_one_letter_code
_entity_poly.pdbx_strand_id
1 'polypeptide(L)'
;MADIIAGINHIGKARDALRDAGFRAVIAANRITVDNEIFALFAGIGIDPVAGSYPRWLVYSVTAEPEEYLAVGPDRAAMLGPAS
;
A
#
# COMPACT_ATOMS: atom_id res chain seq x y z
N MET A 1 14.84 -12.28 4.74
CA MET A 1 14.41 -10.90 5.07
C MET A 1 13.59 -10.44 3.89
N ALA A 2 12.36 -9.95 4.09
CA ALA A 2 11.53 -9.48 2.98
C ALA A 2 11.94 -8.04 2.65
N ASP A 3 12.29 -7.76 1.40
CA ASP A 3 12.60 -6.40 0.96
C ASP A 3 11.31 -5.57 0.88
N ILE A 4 11.29 -4.41 1.53
CA ILE A 4 10.15 -3.48 1.48
C ILE A 4 10.27 -2.64 0.20
N ILE A 5 9.42 -2.94 -0.78
CA ILE A 5 9.32 -2.18 -2.03
C ILE A 5 8.36 -0.99 -1.82
N ALA A 6 8.90 0.16 -1.43
CA ALA A 6 8.13 1.39 -1.22
C ALA A 6 8.31 2.42 -2.35
N GLY A 7 7.31 3.28 -2.54
CA GLY A 7 7.33 4.38 -3.51
C GLY A 7 6.72 4.04 -4.88
N ILE A 8 6.07 5.03 -5.49
CA ILE A 8 5.38 4.87 -6.80
C ILE A 8 6.31 4.44 -7.93
N ASN A 9 7.59 4.86 -7.89
CA ASN A 9 8.60 4.49 -8.90
C ASN A 9 8.88 2.97 -8.92
N HIS A 10 8.48 2.24 -7.88
CA HIS A 10 8.68 0.80 -7.76
C HIS A 10 7.38 -0.02 -7.88
N ILE A 11 6.24 0.60 -8.24
CA ILE A 11 4.93 -0.09 -8.34
C ILE A 11 4.96 -1.30 -9.29
N GLY A 12 5.72 -1.22 -10.38
CA GLY A 12 5.92 -2.33 -11.30
C GLY A 12 6.59 -3.54 -10.63
N LYS A 13 7.67 -3.30 -9.88
CA LYS A 13 8.40 -4.35 -9.15
C LYS A 13 7.53 -4.98 -8.05
N ALA A 14 6.74 -4.17 -7.35
CA ALA A 14 5.81 -4.67 -6.34
C ALA A 14 4.75 -5.59 -6.94
N ARG A 15 4.16 -5.23 -8.09
CA ARG A 15 3.25 -6.11 -8.84
C ARG A 15 3.93 -7.41 -9.26
N ASP A 16 5.16 -7.34 -9.78
CA ASP A 16 5.86 -8.53 -10.27
C ASP A 16 6.20 -9.49 -9.12
N ALA A 17 6.67 -8.97 -7.98
CA ALA A 17 6.90 -9.78 -6.78
C ALA A 17 5.62 -10.49 -6.30
N LEU A 18 4.46 -9.84 -6.37
CA LEU A 18 3.17 -10.48 -6.03
C LEU A 18 2.81 -11.59 -7.02
N ARG A 19 3.09 -11.40 -8.31
CA ARG A 19 2.88 -12.44 -9.33
C ARG A 19 3.82 -13.63 -9.15
N ASP A 20 5.08 -13.36 -8.84
CA ASP A 20 6.07 -14.40 -8.57
C ASP A 20 5.71 -15.21 -7.31
N ALA A 21 5.03 -14.59 -6.36
CA ALA A 21 4.44 -15.25 -5.19
C ALA A 21 3.13 -16.01 -5.49
N GLY A 22 2.65 -16.01 -6.74
CA GLY A 22 1.47 -16.76 -7.18
C GLY A 22 0.15 -15.99 -7.16
N PHE A 23 0.16 -14.69 -6.82
CA PHE A 23 -1.04 -13.87 -6.78
C PHE A 23 -1.39 -13.25 -8.14
N ARG A 24 -2.67 -13.02 -8.42
CA ARG A 24 -3.10 -12.21 -9.56
C ARG A 24 -3.00 -10.73 -9.21
N ALA A 25 -1.91 -10.08 -9.60
CA ALA A 25 -1.72 -8.65 -9.42
C ALA A 25 -1.87 -7.83 -10.72
N VAL A 26 -2.64 -6.73 -10.67
CA VAL A 26 -2.85 -5.78 -11.78
C VAL A 26 -2.61 -4.36 -11.30
N ILE A 27 -1.94 -3.53 -12.11
CA ILE A 27 -1.74 -2.09 -11.83
C ILE A 27 -2.79 -1.28 -12.59
N ALA A 28 -3.42 -0.33 -11.89
CA ALA A 28 -4.19 0.75 -12.47
C ALA A 28 -3.74 2.08 -11.83
N ALA A 29 -3.08 2.93 -12.62
CA ALA A 29 -2.46 4.18 -12.16
C ALA A 29 -1.55 3.96 -10.92
N ASN A 30 -1.95 4.46 -9.76
CA ASN A 30 -1.25 4.37 -8.48
C ASN A 30 -1.75 3.22 -7.58
N ARG A 31 -2.52 2.28 -8.11
CA ARG A 31 -3.11 1.17 -7.35
C ARG A 31 -2.71 -0.18 -7.91
N ILE A 32 -2.39 -1.13 -7.02
CA ILE A 32 -2.32 -2.56 -7.33
C ILE A 32 -3.59 -3.21 -6.80
N THR A 33 -4.27 -3.99 -7.64
CA THR A 33 -5.34 -4.91 -7.25
C THR A 33 -4.78 -6.32 -7.20
N VAL A 34 -4.95 -7.01 -6.09
CA VAL A 34 -4.49 -8.39 -5.86
C VAL A 34 -5.71 -9.29 -5.68
N ASP A 35 -5.80 -10.33 -6.51
CA ASP A 35 -6.88 -11.33 -6.54
C ASP A 35 -8.31 -10.78 -6.63
N ASN A 36 -8.46 -9.51 -7.00
CA ASN A 36 -9.71 -8.74 -6.94
C ASN A 36 -10.27 -8.52 -5.53
N GLU A 37 -9.50 -8.86 -4.49
CA GLU A 37 -9.94 -8.79 -3.09
C GLU A 37 -9.20 -7.71 -2.31
N ILE A 38 -7.94 -7.45 -2.65
CA ILE A 38 -7.08 -6.50 -1.93
C ILE A 38 -6.67 -5.37 -2.87
N PHE A 39 -6.73 -4.14 -2.35
CA PHE A 39 -6.18 -2.95 -2.98
C PHE A 39 -4.97 -2.45 -2.20
N ALA A 40 -3.86 -2.22 -2.91
CA ALA A 40 -2.73 -1.43 -2.43
C ALA A 40 -2.69 -0.13 -3.23
N LEU A 41 -3.10 0.97 -2.62
CA LEU A 41 -3.14 2.30 -3.21
C LEU A 41 -1.94 3.13 -2.74
N PHE A 42 -1.11 3.60 -3.67
CA PHE A 42 -0.10 4.60 -3.35
C PHE A 42 -0.80 5.95 -3.18
N ALA A 43 -1.13 6.28 -1.95
CA ALA A 43 -2.04 7.37 -1.67
C ALA A 43 -1.33 8.73 -1.56
N GLY A 44 -0.01 8.75 -1.35
CA GLY A 44 0.72 9.99 -1.05
C GLY A 44 0.20 10.71 0.21
N ILE A 45 -0.69 10.06 0.97
CA ILE A 45 -1.37 10.60 2.15
C ILE A 45 -0.35 10.69 3.28
N GLY A 46 -0.38 11.81 4.01
CA GLY A 46 0.38 11.98 5.25
C GLY A 46 1.81 12.48 5.07
N ILE A 47 2.05 13.38 4.11
CA ILE A 47 3.26 14.23 4.15
C ILE A 47 3.11 15.15 5.36
N ASP A 48 3.56 14.71 6.53
CA ASP A 48 3.83 15.58 7.66
C ASP A 48 5.32 15.97 7.60
N PRO A 49 5.65 17.20 7.17
CA PRO A 49 7.03 17.67 7.11
C PRO A 49 7.67 17.84 8.49
N VAL A 50 6.88 17.88 9.57
CA VAL A 50 7.36 17.95 10.95
C VAL A 50 7.70 16.56 11.50
N ALA A 51 6.90 15.54 11.16
CA ALA A 51 7.10 14.15 11.62
C ALA A 51 7.97 13.29 10.69
N GLY A 52 8.38 13.81 9.52
CA GLY A 52 9.29 13.12 8.59
C GLY A 52 8.71 11.86 7.93
N SER A 53 7.38 11.76 7.78
CA SER A 53 6.73 10.58 7.20
C SER A 53 6.66 10.62 5.68
N TYR A 54 7.20 9.56 5.06
CA TYR A 54 7.23 9.28 3.61
C TYR A 54 5.88 8.78 3.09
N PRO A 55 5.62 8.87 1.76
CA PRO A 55 4.36 8.45 1.17
C PRO A 55 4.05 6.98 1.49
N ARG A 56 2.90 6.75 2.13
CA ARG A 56 2.45 5.42 2.54
C ARG A 56 1.57 4.79 1.47
N TRP A 57 1.75 3.48 1.27
CA TRP A 57 0.73 2.65 0.65
C TRP A 57 -0.43 2.49 1.60
N LEU A 58 -1.64 2.59 1.10
CA LEU A 58 -2.86 2.23 1.79
C LEU A 58 -3.28 0.85 1.31
N VAL A 59 -3.30 -0.13 2.21
CA VAL A 59 -3.66 -1.51 1.91
C VAL A 59 -4.96 -1.85 2.61
N TYR A 60 -5.95 -2.31 1.85
CA TYR A 60 -7.29 -2.61 2.36
C TYR A 60 -7.99 -3.65 1.48
N SER A 61 -8.94 -4.39 2.04
CA SER A 61 -9.79 -5.29 1.26
C SER A 61 -10.93 -4.52 0.58
N VAL A 62 -11.53 -5.10 -0.46
CA VAL A 62 -12.68 -4.51 -1.16
C VAL A 62 -13.90 -4.31 -0.25
N THR A 63 -13.98 -5.05 0.85
CA THR A 63 -15.05 -4.96 1.85
C THR A 63 -14.63 -4.19 3.11
N ALA A 64 -13.42 -3.64 3.15
CA ALA A 64 -12.89 -3.01 4.34
C ALA A 64 -13.58 -1.69 4.64
N GLU A 65 -13.91 -1.48 5.91
CA GLU A 65 -14.28 -0.17 6.43
C GLU A 65 -13.03 0.72 6.57
N PRO A 66 -13.14 2.06 6.52
CA PRO A 66 -12.00 2.99 6.55
C PRO A 66 -11.01 2.79 7.71
N GLU A 67 -11.51 2.42 8.89
CA GLU A 67 -10.72 2.10 10.09
C GLU A 67 -9.89 0.81 9.96
N GLU A 68 -10.20 -0.04 8.99
CA GLU A 68 -9.47 -1.28 8.71
C GLU A 68 -8.33 -1.05 7.72
N TYR A 69 -8.10 0.18 7.28
CA TYR A 69 -7.08 0.48 6.30
C TYR A 69 -5.68 0.44 6.95
N LEU A 70 -4.78 -0.31 6.33
CA LEU A 70 -3.39 -0.40 6.76
C LEU A 70 -2.52 0.58 5.98
N ALA A 71 -1.90 1.53 6.67
CA ALA A 71 -0.87 2.39 6.10
C ALA A 71 0.51 1.74 6.21
N VAL A 72 1.14 1.48 5.07
CA VAL A 72 2.45 0.82 4.96
C VAL A 72 3.49 1.81 4.42
N GLY A 73 4.47 2.14 5.25
CA GLY A 73 5.65 2.93 4.88
C GLY A 73 6.90 2.06 4.69
N PRO A 74 8.06 2.68 4.40
CA PRO A 74 9.32 1.97 4.20
C PRO A 74 9.79 1.19 5.43
N ASP A 75 9.50 1.69 6.65
CA ASP A 75 10.05 1.12 7.89
C ASP A 75 8.99 0.49 8.82
N ARG A 76 7.70 0.72 8.56
CA ARG A 76 6.61 0.26 9.44
C ARG A 76 5.24 0.23 8.74
N ALA A 77 4.40 -0.70 9.17
CA ALA A 77 2.96 -0.73 8.90
C ALA A 77 2.16 -0.33 10.15
N ALA A 78 1.08 0.43 9.98
CA ALA A 78 0.18 0.85 11.05
C ALA A 78 -1.26 0.98 10.53
N MET A 79 -2.24 0.60 11.35
CA MET A 79 -3.66 0.85 11.05
C MET A 79 -3.95 2.35 11.08
N LEU A 80 -4.77 2.82 10.16
CA LEU A 80 -5.34 4.16 10.25
C LEU A 80 -6.46 4.14 11.30
N GLY A 81 -6.24 4.82 12.42
CA GLY A 81 -7.31 5.05 13.39
C GLY A 81 -8.45 5.90 12.79
N PRO A 82 -9.60 6.00 13.48
CA PRO A 82 -10.71 6.81 13.00
C PRO A 82 -10.25 8.25 12.75
N ALA A 83 -10.69 8.83 11.62
CA ALA A 83 -10.48 10.24 11.32
C ALA A 83 -11.07 11.06 12.48
N SER A 84 -10.20 11.81 13.17
CA SER A 84 -10.60 12.73 14.24
C SER A 84 -11.11 14.04 13.67
#